data_AF-A0A832YDF5-F1
#
_entry.id   AF-A0A832YDF5-F1
#
_cell.length_a   1.000
_cell.length_b   1.000
_cell.length_c   1.000
_cell.angle_alpha   90.00
_cell.angle_beta   90.00
_cell.angle_gamma   90.00
#
_symmetry.space_group_name_H-M   'P 1'
#
loop_
_entity.id
_entity.type
_entity.pdbx_description
1 polymer ?
#
loop_
_entity_poly.entity_id
_entity_poly.type
_entity_poly.pdbx_seq_one_letter_code
_entity_poly.pdbx_strand_id
1 'polypeptide(L)'
;MENEKYSKIEKLEKCFIKQAKDIRQLKKKSARRLTEMKFVGVPFDPQKYKAGEIEINNALSDGFEILRDFETGGGIVMALGKWEKKDKKAKKEWNN
;
A
#
# COMPACT_ATOMS: atom_id res chain seq x y z
N MET A 1 21.97 -18.25 -35.19
CA MET A 1 20.79 -18.90 -34.56
C MET A 1 20.97 -19.13 -33.06
N GLU A 2 22.11 -19.60 -32.58
CA GLU A 2 22.33 -19.84 -31.13
C GLU A 2 22.31 -18.57 -30.28
N ASN A 3 22.98 -17.49 -30.70
CA ASN A 3 22.97 -16.21 -29.97
C ASN A 3 21.56 -15.62 -29.78
N GLU A 4 20.66 -15.85 -30.74
CA GLU A 4 19.27 -15.41 -30.65
C GLU A 4 18.47 -16.25 -29.64
N LYS A 5 18.76 -17.56 -29.55
CA LYS A 5 18.19 -18.45 -28.53
C LYS A 5 18.67 -18.04 -27.13
N TYR A 6 19.97 -17.78 -26.95
CA TYR A 6 20.53 -17.29 -25.69
C TYR A 6 19.91 -15.95 -25.25
N SER A 7 19.73 -15.00 -26.18
CA SER A 7 19.07 -13.73 -25.88
C SER A 7 17.61 -13.91 -25.44
N LYS A 8 16.88 -14.87 -26.04
CA LYS A 8 15.49 -15.19 -25.64
C LYS A 8 15.43 -15.80 -24.24
N ILE A 9 16.37 -16.69 -23.91
CA ILE A 9 16.49 -17.31 -22.58
C ILE A 9 16.75 -16.24 -21.50
N GLU A 10 17.69 -15.32 -21.73
CA GLU A 10 18.01 -14.25 -20.77
C GLU A 10 16.79 -13.33 -20.50
N LYS A 11 16.01 -13.03 -21.55
CA LYS A 11 14.76 -12.24 -21.40
C LYS A 11 13.71 -13.00 -20.59
N LEU A 12 13.58 -14.31 -20.81
CA LEU A 12 12.66 -15.17 -20.06
C LEU A 12 13.03 -15.21 -18.58
N GLU A 13 14.31 -15.37 -18.24
CA GLU A 13 14.79 -15.37 -16.86
C GLU A 13 14.48 -14.05 -16.14
N LYS A 14 14.76 -12.91 -16.79
CA LYS A 14 14.41 -11.58 -16.25
C LYS A 14 12.92 -11.44 -16.00
N CYS A 15 12.10 -11.94 -16.93
CA CYS A 15 10.64 -11.94 -16.78
C CYS A 15 10.21 -12.79 -15.58
N PHE A 16 10.79 -13.98 -15.41
CA PHE A 16 10.48 -14.89 -14.30
C PHE A 16 10.83 -14.26 -12.94
N ILE A 17 11.99 -13.60 -12.83
CA ILE A 17 12.40 -12.89 -11.62
C ILE A 17 11.41 -11.76 -11.28
N LYS A 18 10.96 -11.01 -12.30
CA LYS A 18 9.99 -9.93 -12.12
C LYS A 18 8.64 -10.47 -11.64
N GLN A 19 8.12 -11.50 -12.31
CA GLN A 19 6.86 -12.15 -11.92
C GLN A 19 6.94 -12.72 -10.49
N ALA A 20 8.06 -13.35 -10.11
CA ALA A 20 8.25 -13.86 -8.76
C ALA A 20 8.23 -12.75 -7.69
N LYS A 21 8.81 -11.57 -7.99
CA LYS A 21 8.73 -10.39 -7.11
C LYS A 21 7.30 -9.90 -6.97
N ASP A 22 6.55 -9.78 -8.08
CA ASP A 22 5.17 -9.30 -8.08
C ASP A 22 4.26 -10.26 -7.29
N ILE A 23 4.38 -11.58 -7.50
CA ILE A 23 3.65 -12.60 -6.73
C ILE A 23 3.95 -12.49 -5.24
N ARG A 24 5.22 -12.27 -4.85
CA ARG A 24 5.61 -12.10 -3.44
C ARG A 24 4.98 -10.85 -2.83
N GLN A 25 4.92 -9.75 -3.57
CA GLN A 25 4.25 -8.53 -3.14
C GLN A 25 2.74 -8.72 -3.00
N LEU A 26 2.09 -9.39 -3.95
CA LEU A 26 0.67 -9.71 -3.92
C LEU A 26 0.30 -10.60 -2.71
N LYS A 27 1.08 -11.65 -2.45
CA LYS A 27 0.90 -12.51 -1.25
C LYS A 27 1.10 -11.74 0.06
N LYS A 28 2.01 -10.76 0.09
CA LYS A 28 2.22 -9.89 1.26
C LYS A 28 1.03 -8.94 1.47
N LYS A 29 0.43 -8.42 0.39
CA LYS A 29 -0.79 -7.59 0.44
C LYS A 29 -2.00 -8.39 0.92
N SER A 30 -2.22 -9.62 0.43
CA SER A 30 -3.36 -10.46 0.85
C SER A 30 -3.28 -10.94 2.32
N ALA A 31 -2.07 -10.98 2.87
CA ALA A 31 -1.83 -11.32 4.28
C ALA A 31 -2.12 -10.17 5.25
N ARG A 32 -2.36 -8.94 4.75
CA ARG A 32 -2.69 -7.80 5.59
C ARG A 32 -4.19 -7.52 5.55
N ARG A 33 -4.77 -7.12 6.67
CA ARG A 33 -6.16 -6.67 6.79
C ARG A 33 -6.15 -5.18 7.10
N LEU A 34 -6.98 -4.41 6.41
CA LEU A 34 -7.25 -3.02 6.77
C LEU A 34 -7.95 -3.04 8.14
N THR A 35 -7.35 -2.44 9.15
CA THR A 35 -7.89 -2.40 10.52
C THR A 35 -8.51 -1.06 10.85
N GLU A 36 -7.93 0.01 10.32
CA GLU A 36 -8.37 1.37 10.62
C GLU A 36 -8.32 2.22 9.35
N MET A 37 -9.27 3.14 9.23
CA MET A 37 -9.34 4.08 8.12
C MET A 37 -9.61 5.48 8.67
N LYS A 38 -8.87 6.47 8.16
CA LYS A 38 -8.95 7.86 8.58
C LYS A 38 -9.05 8.77 7.37
N PHE A 39 -9.88 9.79 7.44
CA PHE A 39 -9.99 10.83 6.42
C PHE A 39 -9.47 12.12 7.00
N VAL A 40 -8.42 12.68 6.40
CA VAL A 40 -7.80 13.94 6.85
C VAL A 40 -7.96 14.98 5.76
N GLY A 41 -8.65 16.08 6.10
CA GLY A 41 -8.81 17.22 5.22
C GLY A 41 -7.68 18.22 5.41
N VAL A 42 -7.01 18.60 4.33
CA VAL A 42 -6.04 19.70 4.29
C VAL A 42 -6.68 20.85 3.50
N PRO A 43 -7.15 21.91 4.18
CA PRO A 43 -7.67 23.08 3.49
C PRO A 43 -6.52 23.83 2.79
N PHE A 44 -6.77 24.32 1.58
CA PHE A 44 -5.83 25.18 0.84
C PHE A 44 -5.96 26.64 1.30
N ASP A 45 -5.82 26.83 2.61
CA ASP A 45 -5.75 28.14 3.27
C ASP A 45 -4.34 28.29 3.84
N PRO A 46 -3.57 29.33 3.46
CA PRO A 46 -2.21 29.59 3.94
C PRO A 46 -2.06 29.62 5.47
N GLN A 47 -3.15 29.88 6.20
CA GLN A 47 -3.12 29.92 7.67
C GLN A 47 -3.48 28.57 8.31
N LYS A 48 -4.23 27.71 7.61
CA LYS A 48 -4.85 26.51 8.20
C LYS A 48 -4.29 25.19 7.67
N TYR A 49 -3.58 25.20 6.54
CA TYR A 49 -3.06 23.97 5.92
C TYR A 49 -2.13 23.16 6.84
N LYS A 50 -1.34 23.84 7.70
CA LYS A 50 -0.39 23.19 8.61
C LYS A 50 -1.05 22.22 9.58
N ALA A 51 -2.29 22.47 9.99
CA ALA A 51 -3.01 21.57 10.89
C ALA A 51 -3.25 20.21 10.22
N GLY A 52 -3.71 20.22 8.96
CA GLY A 52 -3.90 19.00 8.18
C GLY A 52 -2.59 18.30 7.82
N GLU A 53 -1.53 19.07 7.55
CA GLU A 53 -0.18 18.53 7.32
C GLU A 53 0.35 17.77 8.54
N ILE A 54 0.22 18.36 9.74
CA ILE A 54 0.62 17.73 11.01
C ILE A 54 -0.17 16.44 11.24
N GLU A 55 -1.48 16.46 10.99
CA GLU A 55 -2.34 15.30 11.18
C GLU A 55 -1.99 14.15 10.23
N ILE A 56 -1.66 14.45 8.97
CA ILE A 56 -1.17 13.45 8.01
C ILE A 56 0.17 12.89 8.49
N ASN A 57 1.12 13.74 8.85
CA ASN A 57 2.45 13.30 9.27
C ASN A 57 2.41 12.41 10.53
N ASN A 58 1.54 12.75 11.49
CA ASN A 58 1.30 11.91 12.66
C ASN A 58 0.69 10.56 12.25
N ALA A 59 -0.32 10.54 11.38
CA ALA A 59 -0.92 9.30 10.90
C ALA A 59 0.09 8.42 10.14
N LEU A 60 0.95 9.01 9.31
CA LEU A 60 2.03 8.29 8.62
C LEU A 60 3.03 7.69 9.61
N SER A 61 3.37 8.41 10.68
CA SER A 61 4.25 7.94 11.75
C SER A 61 3.63 6.77 12.53
N ASP A 62 2.31 6.79 12.73
CA ASP A 62 1.53 5.73 13.39
C ASP A 62 1.29 4.48 12.49
N GLY A 63 1.83 4.50 11.27
CA GLY A 63 1.80 3.38 10.33
C GLY A 63 0.58 3.34 9.42
N PHE A 64 -0.14 4.45 9.26
CA PHE A 64 -1.14 4.58 8.20
C PHE A 64 -0.44 4.77 6.83
N GLU A 65 -1.05 4.21 5.79
CA GLU A 65 -0.64 4.37 4.40
C GLU A 65 -1.69 5.22 3.66
N ILE A 66 -1.28 6.13 2.77
CA ILE A 66 -2.20 6.90 1.93
C ILE A 66 -2.82 5.96 0.89
N LEU A 67 -4.15 5.90 0.85
CA LEU A 67 -4.92 5.05 -0.07
C LEU A 67 -5.39 5.83 -1.29
N ARG A 68 -5.93 7.03 -1.05
CA ARG A 68 -6.53 7.88 -2.07
C ARG A 68 -6.61 9.31 -1.58
N ASP A 69 -6.53 10.25 -2.49
CA ASP A 69 -6.78 11.66 -2.32
C ASP A 69 -8.02 12.09 -3.10
N PHE A 70 -8.73 13.07 -2.55
CA PHE A 70 -9.92 13.68 -3.15
C PHE A 70 -9.72 15.18 -3.19
N GLU A 71 -9.59 15.74 -4.38
CA GLU A 71 -9.55 17.18 -4.58
C GLU A 71 -10.93 17.78 -4.33
N THR A 72 -10.96 18.90 -3.61
CA THR A 72 -12.17 19.67 -3.32
C THR A 72 -11.91 21.14 -3.65
N GLY A 73 -12.96 21.93 -3.86
CA GLY A 73 -12.82 23.35 -4.18
C GLY A 73 -12.09 24.19 -3.11
N GLY A 74 -11.95 23.67 -1.89
CA GLY A 74 -11.27 24.36 -0.78
C GLY A 74 -10.02 23.65 -0.24
N GLY A 75 -9.57 22.56 -0.87
CA GLY A 75 -8.45 21.77 -0.36
C GLY A 75 -8.45 20.33 -0.84
N ILE A 76 -7.73 19.46 -0.13
CA ILE A 76 -7.65 18.02 -0.43
C ILE A 76 -8.09 17.21 0.77
N VAL A 77 -8.79 16.10 0.54
CA VAL A 77 -9.09 15.10 1.58
C VAL A 77 -8.29 13.85 1.27
N MET A 78 -7.41 13.43 2.18
CA MET A 78 -6.64 12.19 2.07
C MET A 78 -7.30 11.08 2.88
N ALA A 79 -7.59 9.96 2.21
CA ALA A 79 -7.96 8.71 2.84
C ALA A 79 -6.69 7.92 3.20
N LEU A 80 -6.52 7.67 4.49
CA LEU A 80 -5.42 6.95 5.10
C LEU A 80 -5.95 5.61 5.63
N GLY A 81 -5.18 4.54 5.46
CA GLY A 81 -5.53 3.20 5.92
C GLY A 81 -4.41 2.54 6.67
N LYS A 82 -4.71 1.96 7.84
CA LYS A 82 -3.75 1.17 8.63
C LYS A 82 -3.95 -0.32 8.35
N TRP A 83 -2.85 -0.99 8.05
CA TRP A 83 -2.85 -2.40 7.65
C TRP A 83 -2.10 -3.25 8.66
N GLU A 84 -2.79 -4.19 9.29
CA GLU A 84 -2.17 -5.16 10.20
C GLU A 84 -2.01 -6.52 9.52
N LYS A 85 -0.99 -7.29 9.92
CA LYS A 85 -0.83 -8.66 9.44
C LYS A 85 -1.97 -9.50 10.04
N LYS A 86 -2.65 -10.31 9.22
CA LYS A 86 -3.56 -11.34 9.74
C LYS A 86 -2.75 -12.27 10.63
N ASP A 87 -3.00 -12.23 11.94
CA ASP A 87 -2.42 -13.19 12.86
C ASP A 87 -2.85 -14.60 12.45
N LYS A 88 -1.86 -15.48 12.26
CA LYS A 88 -2.07 -16.89 11.92
C LYS A 88 -2.82 -17.68 13.01
N LYS A 89 -3.18 -17.04 14.14
CA LYS A 89 -3.84 -17.67 15.29
C LYS A 89 -5.32 -18.01 15.07
N ALA A 90 -6.02 -17.33 14.15
CA ALA A 90 -7.45 -17.58 13.92
C ALA A 90 -7.77 -18.89 13.16
N LYS A 91 -6.78 -19.73 12.83
CA LYS A 91 -6.99 -20.99 12.10
C LYS A 91 -7.04 -22.26 12.97
N LYS A 92 -6.97 -22.15 14.30
CA LYS A 92 -6.98 -23.32 15.18
C LYS A 92 -8.36 -23.75 15.72
N GLU A 93 -9.42 -23.01 15.47
CA GLU A 93 -10.72 -23.25 16.14
C GLU A 93 -11.78 -24.01 15.32
N TRP A 94 -11.45 -24.55 14.15
CA TRP A 94 -12.43 -25.29 13.30
C TRP A 94 -12.08 -26.74 12.96
N ASN A 95 -11.29 -27.40 13.79
CA ASN A 95 -11.25 -28.87 13.80
C ASN A 95 -11.85 -29.37 15.12
N ASN A 96 -13.18 -29.45 15.18
CA ASN A 96 -13.93 -30.28 16.13
C ASN A 96 -14.88 -31.16 15.33
#